data_AF-A0A3B9YXF5-F1
#
_entry.id   AF-A0A3B9YXF5-F1
#
_cell.length_a   1.000
_cell.length_b   1.000
_cell.length_c   1.000
_cell.angle_alpha   90.00
_cell.angle_beta   90.00
_cell.angle_gamma   90.00
#
_symmetry.space_group_name_H-M   'P 1'
#
loop_
_entity.id
_entity.type
_entity.pdbx_description
1 polymer ?
#
loop_
_entity_poly.entity_id
_entity_poly.type
_entity_poly.pdbx_seq_one_letter_code
_entity_poly.pdbx_strand_id
1 'polypeptide(L)' 'MIRSVALGCGAFLPPHVVTNDQLARRLDTSNEWIVERT' A
#
# COMPACT_ATOMS: atom_id res chain seq x y z
N MET A 1 30.24 -17.26 20.26
CA MET A 1 29.42 -16.03 20.39
C MET A 1 28.29 -16.14 19.39
N ILE A 2 27.04 -16.18 19.83
CA ILE A 2 25.88 -16.26 18.93
C ILE A 2 25.42 -14.83 18.61
N ARG A 3 25.12 -14.55 17.34
CA ARG A 3 24.62 -13.26 16.87
C ARG A 3 23.26 -13.46 16.20
N SER A 4 22.36 -12.50 16.41
CA SER A 4 21.07 -12.48 15.72
C SER A 4 21.29 -12.27 14.22
N VAL A 5 20.63 -13.09 13.41
CA VAL A 5 20.59 -12.96 11.96
C VAL A 5 19.14 -13.06 11.50
N ALA A 6 18.74 -12.22 10.55
CA ALA A 6 17.44 -12.36 9.91
C ALA A 6 17.49 -13.56 8.97
N LEU A 7 16.89 -14.68 9.38
CA LEU A 7 16.91 -15.93 8.61
C LEU A 7 15.96 -15.89 7.39
N GLY A 8 14.94 -15.03 7.43
CA GLY A 8 14.03 -14.84 6.31
C GLY A 8 12.95 -13.80 6.60
N CYS A 9 12.28 -13.36 5.54
CA CYS A 9 11.11 -12.51 5.59
C CYS A 9 10.08 -12.97 4.54
N GLY A 10 8.81 -12.64 4.78
CA GLY A 10 7.71 -12.93 3.86
C GLY A 10 6.59 -11.91 4.03
N ALA A 11 5.87 -11.64 2.94
CA ALA A 11 4.70 -10.77 2.92
C ALA A 11 3.68 -11.32 1.91
N PHE A 12 2.40 -11.02 2.15
CA PHE A 12 1.31 -11.37 1.26
C PHE A 12 0.30 -10.22 1.20
N LEU A 13 -0.19 -9.93 -0.01
CA LEU A 13 -1.34 -9.08 -0.22
C LEU A 13 -2.37 -9.82 -1.10
N PRO A 14 -3.68 -9.63 -0.85
CA PRO A 14 -4.73 -10.09 -1.74
C PRO A 14 -4.57 -9.50 -3.16
N PRO A 15 -5.06 -10.20 -4.20
CA PRO A 15 -4.85 -9.77 -5.59
C PRO A 15 -5.67 -8.53 -5.98
N HIS A 16 -6.70 -8.17 -5.20
CA HIS A 16 -7.57 -7.05 -5.54
C HIS A 16 -6.92 -5.71 -5.17
N VAL A 17 -6.44 -5.00 -6.18
CA VAL A 17 -5.88 -3.66 -6.06
C VAL A 17 -7.00 -2.63 -6.19
N VAL A 18 -7.02 -1.66 -5.28
CA VAL A 18 -7.88 -0.48 -5.37
C VAL A 18 -7.01 0.72 -5.73
N THR A 19 -7.24 1.31 -6.89
CA THR A 19 -6.52 2.52 -7.35
C THR A 19 -7.17 3.79 -6.82
N ASN A 20 -6.41 4.90 -6.81
CA ASN A 20 -6.93 6.22 -6.46
C ASN A 20 -8.10 6.61 -7.37
N ASP A 21 -8.02 6.31 -8.67
CA ASP A 21 -9.12 6.57 -9.62
C ASP A 21 -10.38 5.77 -9.27
N GLN A 22 -10.24 4.53 -8.79
CA GLN A 22 -11.37 3.74 -8.32
C GLN A 22 -11.97 4.31 -7.03
N LEU A 23 -11.13 4.90 -6.16
CA LEU A 23 -11.57 5.57 -4.94
C LEU A 23 -12.31 6.87 -5.26
N ALA A 24 -11.81 7.68 -6.21
CA ALA A 24 -12.42 8.92 -6.68
C ALA A 24 -13.79 8.74 -7.34
N ARG A 25 -14.13 7.51 -7.79
CA ARG A 25 -15.48 7.19 -8.29
C ARG A 25 -16.52 7.03 -7.18
N ARG A 26 -16.07 6.88 -5.92
CA ARG A 26 -16.93 6.59 -4.76
C ARG A 26 -16.95 7.73 -3.75
N LEU A 27 -15.93 8.59 -3.77
CA LEU A 27 -15.73 9.69 -2.84
C LEU A 27 -15.35 10.94 -3.63
N ASP A 28 -15.64 12.12 -3.06
CA ASP A 28 -15.19 13.39 -3.62
C ASP A 28 -13.70 13.61 -3.31
N THR A 29 -12.84 13.02 -4.14
CA THR A 29 -11.38 13.08 -4.03
C THR A 29 -10.76 12.92 -5.42
N SER A 30 -9.45 13.15 -5.53
CA SER A 30 -8.71 12.99 -6.78
C SER A 30 -7.36 12.33 -6.55
N ASN A 31 -6.78 11.78 -7.61
CA ASN A 31 -5.44 11.19 -7.54
C ASN A 31 -4.40 12.22 -7.11
N GLU A 32 -4.47 13.45 -7.62
CA GLU A 32 -3.57 14.55 -7.30
C GLU A 32 -3.64 14.90 -5.82
N TRP A 33 -4.87 15.03 -5.27
CA TRP A 33 -5.06 15.34 -3.86
C TRP A 33 -4.52 14.24 -2.94
N ILE A 34 -4.75 12.95 -3.28
CA ILE A 34 -4.28 11.82 -2.48
C ILE A 34 -2.75 11.78 -2.48
N VAL A 35 -2.11 11.86 -3.65
CA VAL A 35 -0.64 11.80 -3.78
C VAL A 35 0.06 12.96 -3.05
N GLU A 36 -0.54 14.15 -3.02
CA GLU A 36 0.04 15.31 -2.34
C GLU A 36 -0.08 15.26 -0.81
N ARG A 37 -1.00 14.44 -0.27
CA ARG A 37 -1.44 14.55 1.13
C ARG A 37 -1.33 13.26 1.96
N THR A 38 -0.96 12.12 1.36
CA THR A 38 -0.79 10.81 2.04
C THR A 38 0.47 10.09 1.60
#